data_AF-A0A4U7BVL6-F1
#
_entry.id   AF-A0A4U7BVL6-F1
#
_cell.length_a   1.000
_cell.length_b   1.000
_cell.length_c   1.000
_cell.angle_alpha   90.00
_cell.angle_beta   90.00
_cell.angle_gamma   90.00
#
_symmetry.space_group_name_H-M   'P 1'
#
loop_
_entity.id
_entity.type
_entity.pdbx_description
1 polymer ?
#
loop_
_entity_poly.entity_id
_entity_poly.type
_entity_poly.pdbx_seq_one_letter_code
_entity_poly.pdbx_strand_id
1 'polypeptide(L)'
;MIDRLLGRAELKERIEELEEEKRHLERRAEAEEERRSDAVADRQRAEERVNELEHRIESLEERLERAEATEETVEFRRVSDRSGSRLTDALERFRAVESDDPEGLLTAYVPDADAVPATVSDWLGDRTALVRRAAPAVVLADDTGAVSAALTPPVEPEPFDRWSDRFRLDDAWFRPTGRFAFAVVRSDTFAVGTYEGDERIAFEGFTTDVKEAHSKGGFSQGRFERRREGQIDDHLDRADEALAAVAAGEDLDRVIVVGERSVLGRVRDRADVTDVSDATGKPKGALDDAFRDFWRVRIRAI
;
A
#
# COMPACT_ATOMS: atom_id res chain seq x y z
N MET A 1 23.54 8.93 92.23
CA MET A 1 23.18 7.70 92.97
C MET A 1 21.71 7.67 93.42
N ILE A 2 21.07 8.82 93.68
CA ILE A 2 19.64 8.91 94.08
C ILE A 2 18.67 8.63 92.92
N ASP A 3 19.00 9.00 91.67
CA ASP A 3 18.13 8.75 90.50
C ASP A 3 17.98 7.26 90.13
N ARG A 4 18.92 6.40 90.55
CA ARG A 4 18.90 4.95 90.28
C ARG A 4 18.07 4.15 91.31
N LEU A 5 17.72 4.76 92.46
CA LEU A 5 16.99 4.11 93.56
C LEU A 5 15.48 4.44 93.57
N LEU A 6 15.01 5.36 92.73
CA LEU A 6 13.61 5.82 92.68
C LEU A 6 12.92 5.57 91.31
N GLY A 7 13.47 4.72 90.44
CA GLY A 7 12.88 4.38 89.13
C GLY A 7 12.86 5.54 88.11
N ARG A 8 13.39 6.71 88.48
CA ARG A 8 13.36 7.93 87.66
C ARG A 8 14.33 7.89 86.48
N ALA A 9 15.45 7.16 86.62
CA ALA A 9 16.38 6.91 85.53
C ALA A 9 15.74 6.03 84.44
N GLU A 10 15.08 4.94 84.83
CA GLU A 10 14.41 4.00 83.92
C GLU A 10 13.22 4.67 83.20
N LEU A 11 12.47 5.53 83.89
CA LEU A 11 11.42 6.34 83.27
C LEU A 11 11.97 7.38 82.28
N LYS A 12 13.14 7.99 82.55
CA LYS A 12 13.78 8.92 81.60
C LYS A 12 14.27 8.19 80.35
N GLU A 13 14.88 7.03 80.53
CA GLU A 13 15.35 6.17 79.43
C GLU A 13 14.16 5.73 78.56
N ARG A 14 13.02 5.37 79.19
CA ARG A 14 11.78 5.05 78.47
C ARG A 14 11.15 6.26 77.76
N ILE A 15 11.26 7.45 78.34
CA ILE A 15 10.80 8.69 77.68
C ILE A 15 11.68 9.00 76.47
N GLU A 16 13.01 8.91 76.59
CA GLU A 16 13.92 9.12 75.47
C GLU A 16 13.68 8.09 74.34
N GLU A 17 13.47 6.81 74.69
CA GLU A 17 13.13 5.75 73.73
C GLU A 17 11.80 6.04 73.02
N LEU A 18 10.75 6.41 73.76
CA LEU A 18 9.45 6.75 73.19
C LEU A 18 9.49 8.04 72.36
N GLU A 19 10.32 9.01 72.73
CA GLU A 19 10.52 10.23 71.95
C GLU A 19 11.29 9.94 70.65
N GLU A 20 12.29 9.05 70.66
CA GLU A 20 12.94 8.57 69.45
C GLU A 20 11.99 7.77 68.55
N GLU A 21 11.19 6.88 69.13
CA GLU A 21 10.19 6.11 68.41
C GLU A 21 9.12 7.01 67.80
N LYS A 22 8.64 8.02 68.55
CA LYS A 22 7.74 9.06 68.04
C LYS A 22 8.37 9.81 66.87
N ARG A 23 9.61 10.30 67.01
CA ARG A 23 10.34 10.98 65.93
C ARG A 23 10.53 10.08 64.70
N HIS A 24 10.73 8.78 64.90
CA HIS A 24 10.84 7.81 63.81
C HIS A 24 9.50 7.61 63.09
N LEU A 25 8.40 7.47 63.84
CA LEU A 25 7.05 7.34 63.30
C LEU A 25 6.60 8.60 62.55
N GLU A 26 6.90 9.80 63.08
CA GLU A 26 6.61 11.07 62.43
C GLU A 26 7.33 11.18 61.08
N ARG A 27 8.65 10.91 61.03
CA ARG A 27 9.41 10.91 59.76
C ARG A 27 8.87 9.89 58.76
N ARG A 28 8.42 8.72 59.23
CA ARG A 28 7.85 7.69 58.37
C ARG A 28 6.48 8.11 57.82
N ALA A 29 5.64 8.74 58.63
CA ALA A 29 4.36 9.27 58.19
C ALA A 29 4.54 10.38 57.16
N GLU A 30 5.48 11.30 57.39
CA GLU A 30 5.80 12.41 56.49
C GLU A 30 6.32 11.90 55.14
N ALA A 31 7.20 10.89 55.13
CA ALA A 31 7.67 10.26 53.91
C ALA A 31 6.58 9.48 53.14
N GLU A 32 5.60 8.89 53.83
CA GLU A 32 4.44 8.27 53.17
C GLU A 32 3.48 9.31 52.59
N GLU A 33 3.30 10.43 53.29
CA GLU A 33 2.48 11.55 52.82
C GLU A 33 3.08 12.19 51.56
N GLU A 34 4.41 12.38 51.54
CA GLU A 34 5.15 12.88 50.38
C GLU A 34 5.00 11.92 49.18
N ARG A 35 5.23 10.61 49.37
CA ARG A 35 5.03 9.62 48.29
C ARG A 35 3.60 9.58 47.76
N ARG A 36 2.61 9.76 48.64
CA ARG A 36 1.20 9.81 48.23
C ARG A 36 0.92 11.07 47.41
N SER A 37 1.49 12.21 47.80
CA SER A 37 1.38 13.47 47.05
C SER A 37 2.01 13.33 45.66
N ASP A 38 3.21 12.76 45.57
CA ASP A 38 3.91 12.54 44.31
C ASP A 38 3.12 11.61 43.38
N ALA A 39 2.59 10.49 43.90
CA ALA A 39 1.78 9.58 43.13
C ALA A 39 0.49 10.23 42.60
N VAL A 40 -0.12 11.13 43.37
CA VAL A 40 -1.29 11.92 42.91
C VAL A 40 -0.88 12.91 41.83
N ALA A 41 0.24 13.59 41.98
CA ALA A 41 0.75 14.54 41.00
C ALA A 41 1.15 13.84 39.68
N ASP A 42 1.76 12.67 39.76
CA ASP A 42 2.07 11.83 38.59
C ASP A 42 0.79 11.37 37.88
N ARG A 43 -0.24 10.97 38.63
CA ARG A 43 -1.53 10.60 38.06
C ARG A 43 -2.20 11.78 37.36
N GLN A 44 -2.19 12.96 37.98
CA GLN A 44 -2.75 14.19 37.38
C GLN A 44 -2.03 14.55 36.08
N ARG A 45 -0.70 14.48 36.06
CA ARG A 45 0.09 14.73 34.83
C ARG A 45 -0.24 13.72 33.72
N ALA A 46 -0.47 12.46 34.08
CA ALA A 46 -0.90 11.45 33.11
C ALA A 46 -2.33 11.71 32.59
N GLU A 47 -3.26 12.08 33.46
CA GLU A 47 -4.63 12.45 33.09
C GLU A 47 -4.65 13.69 32.17
N GLU A 48 -3.88 14.73 32.48
CA GLU A 48 -3.71 15.90 31.62
C GLU A 48 -3.20 15.52 30.22
N ARG A 49 -2.22 14.61 30.16
CA ARG A 49 -1.67 14.15 28.88
C ARG A 49 -2.69 13.35 28.07
N VAL A 50 -3.51 12.52 28.72
CA VAL A 50 -4.59 11.79 28.07
C VAL A 50 -5.61 12.77 27.50
N ASN A 51 -6.05 13.76 28.28
CA ASN A 51 -7.01 14.76 27.82
C ASN A 51 -6.45 15.58 26.63
N GLU A 52 -5.17 15.96 26.66
CA GLU A 52 -4.51 16.64 25.54
C GLU A 52 -4.50 15.78 24.26
N LEU A 53 -4.21 14.48 24.41
CA LEU A 53 -4.21 13.54 23.30
C LEU A 53 -5.62 13.29 22.76
N GLU A 54 -6.62 13.16 23.63
CA GLU A 54 -8.03 13.00 23.25
C GLU A 54 -8.51 14.22 22.46
N HIS A 55 -8.25 15.43 22.94
CA HIS A 55 -8.58 16.65 22.19
C HIS A 55 -7.85 16.75 20.85
N ARG A 56 -6.61 16.25 20.77
CA ARG A 56 -5.87 16.20 19.50
C ARG A 56 -6.48 15.18 18.54
N ILE A 57 -6.93 14.03 19.02
CA ILE A 57 -7.63 13.02 18.22
C ILE A 57 -8.93 13.62 17.69
N GLU A 58 -9.76 14.20 18.55
CA GLU A 58 -11.03 14.85 18.16
C GLU A 58 -10.78 15.93 17.08
N SER A 59 -9.77 16.78 17.26
CA SER A 59 -9.41 17.80 16.26
C SER A 59 -8.94 17.20 14.92
N LEU A 60 -8.23 16.07 14.95
CA LEU A 60 -7.79 15.36 13.76
C LEU A 60 -8.97 14.65 13.07
N GLU A 61 -9.87 14.05 13.83
CA GLU A 61 -11.09 13.41 13.34
C GLU A 61 -11.99 14.43 12.64
N GLU A 62 -12.24 15.61 13.24
CA GLU A 62 -13.03 16.65 12.56
C GLU A 62 -12.34 17.18 11.28
N ARG A 63 -11.00 17.21 11.26
CA ARG A 63 -10.24 17.61 10.06
C ARG A 63 -10.34 16.56 8.97
N LEU A 64 -10.30 15.28 9.34
CA LEU A 64 -10.49 14.17 8.43
C LEU A 64 -11.92 14.17 7.90
N GLU A 65 -12.93 14.29 8.76
CA GLU A 65 -14.35 14.31 8.39
C GLU A 65 -14.65 15.48 7.44
N ARG A 66 -14.06 16.67 7.65
CA ARG A 66 -14.18 17.80 6.70
C ARG A 66 -13.51 17.51 5.34
N ALA A 67 -12.39 16.80 5.32
CA ALA A 67 -11.73 16.41 4.08
C ALA A 67 -12.53 15.33 3.34
N GLU A 68 -12.99 14.30 4.07
CA GLU A 68 -13.83 13.21 3.57
C GLU A 68 -15.19 13.73 3.07
N ALA A 69 -15.84 14.65 3.77
CA ALA A 69 -17.10 15.25 3.32
C ALA A 69 -16.94 16.05 2.02
N THR A 70 -15.76 16.64 1.77
CA THR A 70 -15.47 17.29 0.49
C THR A 70 -15.29 16.23 -0.61
N GLU A 71 -14.59 15.13 -0.32
CA GLU A 71 -14.45 13.99 -1.23
C GLU A 71 -15.78 13.27 -1.52
N GLU A 72 -16.68 13.12 -0.53
CA GLU A 72 -18.01 12.51 -0.67
C GLU A 72 -18.95 13.30 -1.60
N THR A 73 -18.71 14.59 -1.81
CA THR A 73 -19.57 15.38 -2.73
C THR A 73 -19.27 15.12 -4.20
N VAL A 74 -18.10 14.57 -4.55
CA VAL A 74 -17.68 14.40 -5.93
C VAL A 74 -17.45 12.92 -6.22
N GLU A 75 -18.43 12.29 -6.87
CA GLU A 75 -18.38 10.88 -7.25
C GLU A 75 -18.10 10.67 -8.73
N PHE A 76 -17.48 9.53 -9.07
CA PHE A 76 -17.29 9.17 -10.47
C PHE A 76 -18.65 8.97 -11.13
N ARG A 77 -18.94 9.74 -12.17
CA ARG A 77 -20.17 9.62 -12.96
C ARG A 77 -20.37 8.20 -13.50
N ARG A 78 -19.29 7.49 -13.81
CA ARG A 78 -19.30 6.08 -14.22
C ARG A 78 -17.94 5.44 -13.99
N VAL A 79 -17.95 4.18 -13.57
CA VAL A 79 -16.76 3.32 -13.58
C VAL A 79 -17.04 2.11 -14.45
N SER A 80 -16.09 1.76 -15.33
CA SER A 80 -16.19 0.55 -16.14
C SER A 80 -14.83 -0.05 -16.43
N ASP A 81 -14.74 -1.37 -16.29
CA ASP A 81 -13.57 -2.14 -16.71
C ASP A 81 -13.73 -2.60 -18.16
N ARG A 82 -12.68 -2.44 -18.96
CA ARG A 82 -12.64 -2.77 -20.39
C ARG A 82 -11.40 -3.59 -20.70
N SER A 83 -11.52 -4.50 -21.66
CA SER A 83 -10.40 -5.30 -22.18
C SER A 83 -10.64 -5.70 -23.63
N GLY A 84 -9.59 -6.13 -24.32
CA GLY A 84 -9.64 -6.61 -25.70
C GLY A 84 -10.29 -5.61 -26.68
N SER A 85 -11.21 -6.09 -27.51
CA SER A 85 -11.89 -5.27 -28.52
C SER A 85 -12.72 -4.12 -27.92
N ARG A 86 -13.29 -4.30 -26.72
CA ARG A 86 -14.08 -3.24 -26.05
C ARG A 86 -13.20 -2.10 -25.53
N LEU A 87 -11.97 -2.41 -25.13
CA LEU A 87 -10.98 -1.39 -24.78
C LEU A 87 -10.52 -0.66 -26.04
N THR A 88 -10.23 -1.41 -27.10
CA THR A 88 -9.81 -0.86 -28.40
C THR A 88 -10.83 0.17 -28.91
N ASP A 89 -12.11 -0.21 -28.96
CA ASP A 89 -13.22 0.69 -29.35
C ASP A 89 -13.32 1.93 -28.43
N ALA A 90 -13.10 1.79 -27.12
CA ALA A 90 -13.13 2.93 -26.21
C ALA A 90 -11.96 3.90 -26.46
N LEU A 91 -10.74 3.39 -26.65
CA LEU A 91 -9.55 4.21 -26.93
C LEU A 91 -9.68 4.92 -28.28
N GLU A 92 -10.19 4.24 -29.32
CA GLU A 92 -10.44 4.84 -30.63
C GLU A 92 -11.45 5.99 -30.55
N ARG A 93 -12.51 5.85 -29.75
CA ARG A 93 -13.48 6.94 -29.54
C ARG A 93 -12.86 8.14 -28.86
N PHE A 94 -11.99 7.95 -27.86
CA PHE A 94 -11.27 9.07 -27.27
C PHE A 94 -10.34 9.71 -28.30
N ARG A 95 -9.55 8.93 -29.05
CA ARG A 95 -8.64 9.44 -30.09
C ARG A 95 -9.37 10.18 -31.23
N ALA A 96 -10.64 9.88 -31.47
CA ALA A 96 -11.47 10.54 -32.47
C ALA A 96 -11.99 11.93 -32.02
N VAL A 97 -11.82 12.31 -30.76
CA VAL A 97 -12.09 13.68 -30.30
C VAL A 97 -10.95 14.57 -30.77
N GLU A 98 -11.32 15.65 -31.45
CA GLU A 98 -10.40 16.64 -32.03
C GLU A 98 -10.88 18.04 -31.64
N SER A 99 -9.94 18.96 -31.45
CA SER A 99 -10.22 20.38 -31.31
C SER A 99 -9.51 21.17 -32.41
N ASP A 100 -10.15 22.22 -32.93
CA ASP A 100 -9.50 23.20 -33.81
C ASP A 100 -8.50 24.07 -33.01
N ASP A 101 -8.67 24.16 -31.68
CA ASP A 101 -7.75 24.84 -30.79
C ASP A 101 -6.61 23.87 -30.39
N PRO A 102 -5.33 24.22 -30.66
CA PRO A 102 -4.19 23.41 -30.21
C PRO A 102 -4.07 23.29 -28.69
N GLU A 103 -4.84 24.06 -27.91
CA GLU A 103 -4.93 23.95 -26.45
C GLU A 103 -6.29 23.43 -25.97
N GLY A 104 -7.06 22.74 -26.84
CA GLY A 104 -8.42 22.31 -26.52
C GLY A 104 -8.55 21.01 -25.71
N LEU A 105 -7.58 20.08 -25.79
CA LEU A 105 -7.66 18.77 -25.14
C LEU A 105 -6.45 18.50 -24.24
N LEU A 106 -6.69 18.33 -22.94
CA LEU A 106 -5.70 17.97 -21.94
C LEU A 106 -5.53 16.46 -21.86
N THR A 107 -4.28 16.01 -21.99
CA THR A 107 -3.86 14.67 -21.57
C THR A 107 -2.78 14.77 -20.52
N ALA A 108 -2.93 14.06 -19.41
CA ALA A 108 -1.89 13.98 -18.39
C ALA A 108 -1.77 12.56 -17.84
N TYR A 109 -0.56 12.13 -17.47
CA TYR A 109 -0.37 10.94 -16.64
C TYR A 109 -0.01 11.34 -15.22
N VAL A 110 -0.80 10.84 -14.27
CA VAL A 110 -0.67 11.07 -12.84
C VAL A 110 -0.24 9.76 -12.18
N PRO A 111 1.01 9.64 -11.69
CA PRO A 111 1.53 8.38 -11.16
C PRO A 111 0.96 8.03 -9.77
N ASP A 112 0.69 9.04 -8.94
CA ASP A 112 0.16 8.84 -7.59
C ASP A 112 -0.72 10.03 -7.16
N ALA A 113 -1.39 9.88 -6.01
CA ALA A 113 -2.34 10.85 -5.49
C ALA A 113 -1.70 12.20 -5.10
N ASP A 114 -0.38 12.25 -4.88
CA ASP A 114 0.36 13.44 -4.49
C ASP A 114 1.07 14.12 -5.67
N ALA A 115 1.16 13.43 -6.80
CA ALA A 115 1.82 13.87 -8.02
C ALA A 115 0.86 14.44 -9.08
N VAL A 116 -0.24 15.07 -8.68
CA VAL A 116 -1.17 15.70 -9.63
C VAL A 116 -0.57 17.01 -10.18
N PRO A 117 -0.39 17.16 -11.51
CA PRO A 117 0.11 18.39 -12.11
C PRO A 117 -0.82 19.59 -11.89
N ALA A 118 -0.26 20.78 -11.74
CA ALA A 118 -1.03 22.02 -11.57
C ALA A 118 -2.05 22.22 -12.70
N THR A 119 -1.67 21.92 -13.94
CA THR A 119 -2.56 21.96 -15.12
C THR A 119 -3.83 21.14 -14.91
N VAL A 120 -3.72 19.97 -14.30
CA VAL A 120 -4.87 19.10 -14.01
C VAL A 120 -5.69 19.66 -12.86
N SER A 121 -5.04 20.12 -11.78
CA SER A 121 -5.75 20.64 -10.61
C SER A 121 -6.48 21.95 -10.89
N ASP A 122 -5.85 22.84 -11.64
CA ASP A 122 -6.41 24.13 -12.02
C ASP A 122 -7.60 23.95 -12.95
N TRP A 123 -7.54 22.96 -13.85
CA TRP A 123 -8.64 22.65 -14.76
C TRP A 123 -9.83 21.98 -14.06
N LEU A 124 -9.58 20.96 -13.25
CA LEU A 124 -10.64 20.15 -12.64
C LEU A 124 -11.21 20.76 -11.35
N GLY A 125 -10.51 21.69 -10.72
CA GLY A 125 -10.91 22.30 -9.45
C GLY A 125 -11.18 21.22 -8.39
N ASP A 126 -12.38 21.24 -7.80
CA ASP A 126 -12.77 20.26 -6.78
C ASP A 126 -12.74 18.80 -7.29
N ARG A 127 -12.92 18.57 -8.60
CA ARG A 127 -12.86 17.23 -9.20
C ARG A 127 -11.44 16.65 -9.23
N THR A 128 -10.43 17.41 -8.86
CA THR A 128 -9.05 16.91 -8.66
C THR A 128 -9.00 15.75 -7.66
N ALA A 129 -9.88 15.74 -6.66
CA ALA A 129 -10.01 14.63 -5.71
C ALA A 129 -10.29 13.28 -6.42
N LEU A 130 -11.08 13.30 -7.50
CA LEU A 130 -11.35 12.11 -8.31
C LEU A 130 -10.11 11.61 -9.05
N VAL A 131 -9.24 12.51 -9.50
CA VAL A 131 -7.96 12.14 -10.13
C VAL A 131 -7.03 11.50 -9.10
N ARG A 132 -6.91 12.09 -7.91
CA ARG A 132 -6.11 11.53 -6.81
C ARG A 132 -6.56 10.10 -6.47
N ARG A 133 -7.87 9.89 -6.37
CA ARG A 133 -8.49 8.58 -6.12
C ARG A 133 -8.34 7.58 -7.28
N ALA A 134 -8.12 8.08 -8.51
CA ALA A 134 -7.94 7.25 -9.68
C ALA A 134 -6.48 6.85 -9.94
N ALA A 135 -5.51 7.59 -9.40
CA ALA A 135 -4.08 7.39 -9.64
C ALA A 135 -3.62 5.96 -9.25
N PRO A 136 -2.73 5.32 -10.02
CA PRO A 136 -2.14 5.80 -11.27
C PRO A 136 -3.15 5.91 -12.43
N ALA A 137 -3.14 7.03 -13.15
CA ALA A 137 -4.13 7.30 -14.19
C ALA A 137 -3.64 8.23 -15.30
N VAL A 138 -4.02 7.91 -16.53
CA VAL A 138 -4.05 8.86 -17.66
C VAL A 138 -5.37 9.62 -17.62
N VAL A 139 -5.29 10.93 -17.36
CA VAL A 139 -6.41 11.86 -17.31
C VAL A 139 -6.63 12.49 -18.68
N LEU A 140 -7.89 12.53 -19.10
CA LEU A 140 -8.37 13.17 -20.32
C LEU A 140 -9.38 14.23 -19.94
N ALA A 141 -9.21 15.46 -20.44
CA ALA A 141 -10.22 16.49 -20.34
C ALA A 141 -10.25 17.36 -21.60
N ASP A 142 -11.42 17.85 -22.00
CA ASP A 142 -11.55 18.88 -23.04
C ASP A 142 -11.93 20.23 -22.43
N ASP A 143 -11.65 21.31 -23.18
CA ASP A 143 -11.93 22.70 -22.85
C ASP A 143 -13.43 23.03 -22.72
N THR A 144 -14.32 22.23 -23.34
CA THR A 144 -15.77 22.38 -23.19
C THR A 144 -16.35 21.64 -21.99
N GLY A 145 -15.58 20.73 -21.38
CA GLY A 145 -15.99 19.85 -20.29
C GLY A 145 -16.92 18.71 -20.70
N ALA A 146 -17.07 18.43 -22.00
CA ALA A 146 -17.86 17.32 -22.51
C ALA A 146 -17.21 15.94 -22.25
N VAL A 147 -15.88 15.92 -22.18
CA VAL A 147 -15.02 14.77 -21.94
C VAL A 147 -14.22 15.03 -20.68
N SER A 148 -14.43 14.18 -19.67
CA SER A 148 -13.59 14.13 -18.49
C SER A 148 -13.50 12.68 -18.02
N ALA A 149 -12.30 12.12 -18.03
CA ALA A 149 -12.08 10.71 -17.71
C ALA A 149 -10.67 10.46 -17.15
N ALA A 150 -10.54 9.41 -16.35
CA ALA A 150 -9.28 8.82 -15.89
C ALA A 150 -9.23 7.34 -16.26
N LEU A 151 -8.15 6.93 -16.94
CA LEU A 151 -7.90 5.57 -17.37
C LEU A 151 -6.69 5.03 -16.59
N THR A 152 -6.81 3.88 -15.92
CA THR A 152 -5.65 3.24 -15.27
C THR A 152 -4.84 2.44 -16.30
N PRO A 153 -3.61 2.84 -16.64
CA PRO A 153 -2.78 2.13 -17.62
C PRO A 153 -2.08 0.91 -16.98
N PRO A 154 -2.14 -0.29 -17.61
CA PRO A 154 -1.34 -1.45 -17.21
C PRO A 154 0.17 -1.21 -17.33
N VAL A 155 0.60 -0.41 -18.31
CA VAL A 155 1.99 0.01 -18.46
C VAL A 155 2.06 1.52 -18.31
N GLU A 156 2.71 1.94 -17.24
CA GLU A 156 2.81 3.34 -16.85
C GLU A 156 3.77 4.11 -17.79
N PRO A 157 3.33 5.23 -18.39
CA PRO A 157 4.24 6.14 -19.07
C PRO A 157 5.08 6.97 -18.09
N GLU A 158 6.09 7.66 -18.61
CA GLU A 158 6.72 8.74 -17.84
C GLU A 158 5.70 9.85 -17.53
N PRO A 159 5.72 10.48 -16.34
CA PRO A 159 4.83 11.59 -16.01
C PRO A 159 4.86 12.73 -17.03
N PHE A 160 3.68 13.18 -17.45
CA PHE A 160 3.52 14.31 -18.36
C PHE A 160 2.16 14.97 -18.18
N ASP A 161 2.05 16.23 -18.59
CA ASP A 161 0.79 16.93 -18.79
C ASP A 161 0.92 17.86 -20.00
N ARG A 162 -0.07 17.82 -20.89
CA ARG A 162 -0.05 18.61 -22.12
C ARG A 162 -1.44 18.84 -22.66
N TRP A 163 -1.67 20.08 -23.10
CA TRP A 163 -2.76 20.44 -23.99
C TRP A 163 -2.37 20.21 -25.46
N SER A 164 -3.30 19.69 -26.25
CA SER A 164 -3.18 19.50 -27.69
C SER A 164 -4.56 19.61 -28.35
N ASP A 165 -4.58 19.58 -29.67
CA ASP A 165 -5.77 19.35 -30.50
C ASP A 165 -6.29 17.90 -30.44
N ARG A 166 -5.55 16.95 -29.85
CA ARG A 166 -5.86 15.50 -29.79
C ARG A 166 -5.42 14.87 -28.47
N PHE A 167 -6.17 13.88 -27.99
CA PHE A 167 -5.74 13.09 -26.84
C PHE A 167 -4.53 12.19 -27.17
N ARG A 168 -3.52 12.21 -26.30
CA ARG A 168 -2.36 11.32 -26.40
C ARG A 168 -2.62 10.00 -25.69
N LEU A 169 -3.01 8.99 -26.45
CA LEU A 169 -3.25 7.63 -25.93
C LEU A 169 -2.37 6.65 -26.70
N ASP A 170 -1.18 6.33 -26.18
CA ASP A 170 -0.31 5.33 -26.80
C ASP A 170 -0.89 3.91 -26.59
N ASP A 171 -0.88 3.07 -27.62
CA ASP A 171 -1.35 1.70 -27.49
C ASP A 171 -0.48 0.90 -26.52
N ALA A 172 0.82 1.19 -26.42
CA ALA A 172 1.75 0.48 -25.57
C ALA A 172 1.48 0.63 -24.06
N TRP A 173 0.65 1.60 -23.66
CA TRP A 173 0.24 1.80 -22.27
C TRP A 173 -0.94 0.91 -21.86
N PHE A 174 -1.79 0.55 -22.83
CA PHE A 174 -3.09 -0.07 -22.58
C PHE A 174 -3.26 -1.44 -23.21
N ARG A 175 -2.41 -1.81 -24.17
CA ARG A 175 -2.55 -3.01 -24.98
C ARG A 175 -1.24 -3.77 -25.04
N PRO A 176 -1.31 -5.10 -25.22
CA PRO A 176 -0.13 -5.91 -25.48
C PRO A 176 0.36 -5.58 -26.90
N THR A 177 1.43 -4.80 -26.99
CA THR A 177 2.08 -4.40 -28.25
C THR A 177 3.54 -4.83 -28.26
N GLY A 178 4.09 -5.07 -29.44
CA GLY A 178 5.48 -5.50 -29.58
C GLY A 178 5.69 -6.95 -29.16
N ARG A 179 6.94 -7.31 -28.90
CA ARG A 179 7.35 -8.64 -28.47
C ARG A 179 7.84 -8.59 -27.02
N PHE A 180 7.16 -9.29 -26.12
CA PHE A 180 7.45 -9.20 -24.69
C PHE A 180 7.28 -10.53 -23.97
N ALA A 181 7.91 -10.65 -22.81
CA ALA A 181 7.66 -11.76 -21.89
C ALA A 181 6.62 -11.34 -20.85
N PHE A 182 5.69 -12.23 -20.55
CA PHE A 182 4.72 -12.07 -19.46
C PHE A 182 4.79 -13.29 -18.56
N ALA A 183 5.01 -13.09 -17.26
CA ALA A 183 5.12 -14.17 -16.30
C ALA A 183 4.15 -13.99 -15.13
N VAL A 184 3.71 -15.12 -14.57
CA VAL A 184 3.05 -15.20 -13.27
C VAL A 184 3.93 -15.97 -12.30
N VAL A 185 4.21 -15.37 -11.14
CA VAL A 185 5.07 -15.93 -10.09
C VAL A 185 4.29 -16.03 -8.79
N ARG A 186 4.23 -17.23 -8.24
CA ARG A 186 3.61 -17.53 -6.95
C ARG A 186 4.55 -18.35 -6.08
N SER A 187 4.15 -18.60 -4.85
CA SER A 187 4.92 -19.47 -3.95
C SER A 187 5.02 -20.92 -4.44
N ASP A 188 4.07 -21.39 -5.23
CA ASP A 188 3.98 -22.78 -5.70
C ASP A 188 3.84 -22.93 -7.22
N THR A 189 3.69 -21.84 -7.96
CA THR A 189 3.33 -21.82 -9.37
C THR A 189 4.13 -20.77 -10.12
N PHE A 190 4.80 -21.19 -11.18
CA PHE A 190 5.49 -20.31 -12.12
C PHE A 190 5.00 -20.59 -13.53
N ALA A 191 4.77 -19.53 -14.30
CA ALA A 191 4.61 -19.63 -15.74
C ALA A 191 5.11 -18.37 -16.42
N VAL A 192 5.72 -18.53 -17.58
CA VAL A 192 6.13 -17.43 -18.45
C VAL A 192 5.73 -17.75 -19.88
N GLY A 193 5.25 -16.73 -20.60
CA GLY A 193 5.02 -16.81 -22.03
C GLY A 193 5.72 -15.67 -22.75
N THR A 194 6.21 -15.94 -23.96
CA THR A 194 6.59 -14.89 -24.90
C THR A 194 5.41 -14.58 -25.80
N TYR A 195 5.13 -13.29 -25.95
CA TYR A 195 4.01 -12.76 -26.71
C TYR A 195 4.49 -11.88 -27.86
N GLU A 196 3.80 -11.95 -28.99
CA GLU A 196 3.85 -10.96 -30.05
C GLU A 196 2.45 -10.36 -30.19
N GLY A 197 2.30 -9.11 -29.74
CA GLY A 197 0.97 -8.54 -29.52
C GLY A 197 0.18 -9.37 -28.51
N ASP A 198 -1.03 -9.78 -28.86
CA ASP A 198 -1.91 -10.62 -28.04
C ASP A 198 -1.71 -12.14 -28.25
N GLU A 199 -0.81 -12.55 -29.15
CA GLU A 199 -0.55 -13.95 -29.45
C GLU A 199 0.63 -14.49 -28.62
N ARG A 200 0.41 -15.58 -27.88
CA ARG A 200 1.48 -16.30 -27.17
C ARG A 200 2.21 -17.26 -28.11
N ILE A 201 3.48 -16.99 -28.39
CA ILE A 201 4.33 -17.78 -29.29
C ILE A 201 5.21 -18.80 -28.57
N ALA A 202 5.51 -18.60 -27.28
CA ALA A 202 6.27 -19.54 -26.46
C ALA A 202 5.69 -19.63 -25.04
N PHE A 203 5.93 -20.76 -24.38
CA PHE A 203 5.42 -21.02 -23.03
C PHE A 203 6.34 -21.95 -22.26
N GLU A 204 6.61 -21.57 -21.01
CA GLU A 204 7.24 -22.41 -20.00
C GLU A 204 6.47 -22.28 -18.67
N GLY A 205 6.35 -23.35 -17.90
CA GLY A 205 5.73 -23.26 -16.58
C GLY A 205 5.80 -24.55 -15.79
N PHE A 206 5.80 -24.42 -14.47
CA PHE A 206 5.92 -25.52 -13.53
C PHE A 206 5.22 -25.20 -12.21
N THR A 207 4.90 -26.25 -11.46
CA THR A 207 4.37 -26.17 -10.10
C THR A 207 5.29 -26.90 -9.14
N THR A 208 5.39 -26.41 -7.91
CA THR A 208 6.10 -27.06 -6.81
C THR A 208 5.09 -27.44 -5.72
N ASP A 209 5.17 -28.65 -5.20
CA ASP A 209 4.32 -29.10 -4.08
C ASP A 209 4.77 -28.44 -2.76
N VAL A 210 4.36 -27.19 -2.58
CA VAL A 210 4.55 -26.45 -1.31
C VAL A 210 3.44 -26.85 -0.35
N LYS A 211 3.81 -27.38 0.82
CA LYS A 211 2.80 -27.82 1.80
C LYS A 211 1.98 -26.64 2.32
N GLU A 212 0.66 -26.82 2.40
CA GLU A 212 -0.25 -25.82 2.97
C GLU A 212 0.06 -25.52 4.45
N ALA A 213 -0.21 -24.29 4.86
CA ALA A 213 -0.09 -23.88 6.25
C ALA A 213 -1.16 -24.59 7.10
N HIS A 214 -0.75 -25.51 7.96
CA HIS A 214 -1.66 -26.09 8.94
C HIS A 214 -1.71 -25.22 10.20
N SER A 215 -2.89 -24.63 10.47
CA SER A 215 -3.16 -23.78 11.64
C SER A 215 -3.21 -24.53 12.99
N LYS A 216 -2.90 -25.84 13.01
CA LYS A 216 -2.90 -26.61 14.27
C LYS A 216 -1.54 -26.49 14.95
N GLY A 217 -1.45 -25.49 15.83
CA GLY A 217 -0.27 -25.21 16.64
C GLY A 217 0.17 -26.42 17.45
N GLY A 218 1.42 -26.83 17.26
CA GLY A 218 2.02 -27.96 17.95
C GLY A 218 3.54 -27.94 17.84
N PHE A 219 4.22 -28.71 18.69
CA PHE A 219 5.70 -28.76 18.81
C PHE A 219 6.47 -29.07 17.51
N SER A 220 5.79 -29.44 16.43
CA SER A 220 6.37 -29.69 15.10
C SER A 220 6.20 -28.53 14.11
N GLN A 221 5.45 -27.47 14.47
CA GLN A 221 5.08 -26.35 13.59
C GLN A 221 6.32 -25.65 12.98
N GLY A 222 7.29 -25.24 13.80
CA GLY A 222 8.48 -24.55 13.30
C GLY A 222 9.38 -25.39 12.38
N ARG A 223 9.27 -26.73 12.38
CA ARG A 223 9.98 -27.61 11.42
C ARG A 223 9.23 -27.71 10.09
N PHE A 224 7.90 -27.57 10.10
CA PHE A 224 7.09 -27.54 8.88
C PHE A 224 7.20 -26.19 8.18
N GLU A 225 7.14 -25.10 8.93
CA GLU A 225 7.31 -23.73 8.40
C GLU A 225 8.67 -23.58 7.71
N ARG A 226 9.78 -23.96 8.37
CA ARG A 226 11.12 -23.92 7.75
C ARG A 226 11.26 -24.78 6.49
N ARG A 227 10.60 -25.94 6.43
CA ARG A 227 10.59 -26.74 5.20
C ARG A 227 9.81 -26.05 4.10
N ARG A 228 8.67 -25.47 4.44
CA ARG A 228 7.83 -24.76 3.49
C ARG A 228 8.56 -23.55 2.92
N GLU A 229 9.20 -22.76 3.77
CA GLU A 229 10.06 -21.64 3.36
C GLU A 229 11.16 -22.11 2.40
N GLY A 230 11.89 -23.18 2.73
CA GLY A 230 12.90 -23.74 1.83
C GLY A 230 12.32 -24.21 0.48
N GLN A 231 11.13 -24.82 0.47
CA GLN A 231 10.46 -25.21 -0.78
C GLN A 231 10.05 -24.01 -1.63
N ILE A 232 9.64 -22.91 -0.99
CA ILE A 232 9.29 -21.67 -1.67
C ILE A 232 10.56 -21.02 -2.24
N ASP A 233 11.63 -20.95 -1.47
CA ASP A 233 12.91 -20.41 -1.93
C ASP A 233 13.43 -21.22 -3.14
N ASP A 234 13.45 -22.55 -3.07
CA ASP A 234 13.84 -23.40 -4.21
C ASP A 234 12.96 -23.17 -5.46
N HIS A 235 11.65 -22.94 -5.25
CA HIS A 235 10.72 -22.63 -6.34
C HIS A 235 11.04 -21.27 -6.99
N LEU A 236 11.31 -20.26 -6.17
CA LEU A 236 11.58 -18.90 -6.61
C LEU A 236 12.96 -18.77 -7.26
N ASP A 237 13.96 -19.49 -6.79
CA ASP A 237 15.28 -19.56 -7.44
C ASP A 237 15.13 -20.09 -8.87
N ARG A 238 14.33 -21.16 -9.03
CA ARG A 238 14.03 -21.72 -10.36
C ARG A 238 13.23 -20.77 -11.24
N ALA A 239 12.32 -19.97 -10.66
CA ALA A 239 11.58 -18.94 -11.37
C ALA A 239 12.50 -17.79 -11.82
N ASP A 240 13.44 -17.37 -10.97
CA ASP A 240 14.45 -16.35 -11.30
C ASP A 240 15.35 -16.82 -12.44
N GLU A 241 15.83 -18.07 -12.41
CA GLU A 241 16.62 -18.67 -13.48
C GLU A 241 15.87 -18.66 -14.82
N ALA A 242 14.59 -19.06 -14.82
CA ALA A 242 13.76 -19.06 -16.02
C ALA A 242 13.52 -17.63 -16.54
N LEU A 243 13.25 -16.67 -15.66
CA LEU A 243 13.10 -15.26 -16.04
C LEU A 243 14.41 -14.68 -16.59
N ALA A 244 15.55 -15.01 -15.98
CA ALA A 244 16.86 -14.57 -16.46
C ALA A 244 17.17 -15.12 -17.85
N ALA A 245 16.81 -16.39 -18.12
CA ALA A 245 16.97 -16.98 -19.44
C ALA A 245 16.10 -16.29 -20.50
N VAL A 246 14.86 -15.93 -20.14
CA VAL A 246 13.95 -15.21 -21.04
C VAL A 246 14.45 -13.78 -21.28
N ALA A 247 14.84 -13.05 -20.22
CA ALA A 247 15.34 -11.68 -20.31
C ALA A 247 16.67 -11.57 -21.09
N ALA A 248 17.48 -12.63 -21.12
CA ALA A 248 18.70 -12.69 -21.91
C ALA A 248 18.46 -12.90 -23.42
N GLY A 249 17.21 -13.14 -23.85
CA GLY A 249 16.87 -13.27 -25.27
C GLY A 249 16.95 -11.92 -26.00
N GLU A 250 17.58 -11.90 -27.18
CA GLU A 250 17.97 -10.65 -27.87
C GLU A 250 16.82 -9.85 -28.53
N ASP A 251 15.55 -10.27 -28.39
CA ASP A 251 14.41 -9.70 -29.14
C ASP A 251 13.18 -9.35 -28.26
N LEU A 252 13.37 -9.05 -26.98
CA LEU A 252 12.26 -8.65 -26.11
C LEU A 252 12.26 -7.14 -25.87
N ASP A 253 11.12 -6.50 -26.10
CA ASP A 253 10.88 -5.10 -25.79
C ASP A 253 10.77 -4.85 -24.28
N ARG A 254 10.28 -5.85 -23.54
CA ARG A 254 10.09 -5.82 -22.07
C ARG A 254 9.79 -7.19 -21.46
N VAL A 255 9.95 -7.27 -20.15
CA VAL A 255 9.55 -8.38 -19.27
C VAL A 255 8.55 -7.86 -18.24
N ILE A 256 7.35 -8.44 -18.23
CA ILE A 256 6.26 -8.12 -17.30
C ILE A 256 6.09 -9.30 -16.35
N VAL A 257 6.13 -9.06 -15.04
CA VAL A 257 5.99 -10.11 -14.04
C VAL A 257 4.88 -9.76 -13.07
N VAL A 258 3.85 -10.61 -13.02
CA VAL A 258 2.75 -10.47 -12.05
C VAL A 258 2.74 -11.62 -11.07
N GLY A 259 2.10 -11.47 -9.91
CA GLY A 259 2.16 -12.53 -8.91
C GLY A 259 1.67 -12.17 -7.53
N GLU A 260 1.93 -13.06 -6.58
CA GLU A 260 1.60 -12.79 -5.18
C GLU A 260 2.55 -11.74 -4.58
N ARG A 261 2.00 -10.81 -3.80
CA ARG A 261 2.76 -9.72 -3.20
C ARG A 261 3.96 -10.20 -2.34
N SER A 262 3.82 -11.36 -1.70
CA SER A 262 4.85 -11.97 -0.84
C SER A 262 6.12 -12.34 -1.59
N VAL A 263 6.06 -12.64 -2.89
CA VAL A 263 7.21 -13.18 -3.65
C VAL A 263 7.68 -12.26 -4.76
N LEU A 264 6.85 -11.32 -5.24
CA LEU A 264 7.21 -10.40 -6.32
C LEU A 264 8.53 -9.65 -6.05
N GLY A 265 8.82 -9.32 -4.79
CA GLY A 265 10.07 -8.66 -4.42
C GLY A 265 11.33 -9.47 -4.75
N ARG A 266 11.25 -10.80 -4.85
CA ARG A 266 12.39 -11.67 -5.19
C ARG A 266 12.78 -11.63 -6.66
N VAL A 267 11.81 -11.31 -7.53
CA VAL A 267 11.97 -11.36 -9.00
C VAL A 267 11.87 -9.98 -9.65
N ARG A 268 11.70 -8.91 -8.86
CA ARG A 268 11.52 -7.54 -9.35
C ARG A 268 12.67 -7.08 -10.25
N ASP A 269 13.91 -7.45 -9.93
CA ASP A 269 15.09 -7.03 -10.72
C ASP A 269 15.14 -7.67 -12.11
N ARG A 270 14.25 -8.62 -12.41
CA ARG A 270 14.12 -9.28 -13.72
C ARG A 270 13.01 -8.69 -14.59
N ALA A 271 12.25 -7.73 -14.07
CA ALA A 271 11.04 -7.23 -14.69
C ALA A 271 11.14 -5.73 -14.93
N ASP A 272 10.68 -5.29 -16.10
CA ASP A 272 10.45 -3.87 -16.38
C ASP A 272 9.16 -3.37 -15.73
N VAL A 273 8.17 -4.27 -15.60
CA VAL A 273 6.87 -3.97 -14.97
C VAL A 273 6.48 -5.09 -14.02
N THR A 274 6.03 -4.72 -12.82
CA THR A 274 5.52 -5.67 -11.83
C THR A 274 4.13 -5.30 -11.33
N ASP A 275 3.24 -6.29 -11.17
CA ASP A 275 1.92 -6.06 -10.57
C ASP A 275 1.43 -7.27 -9.75
N VAL A 276 0.48 -7.05 -8.85
CA VAL A 276 -0.12 -8.13 -8.04
C VAL A 276 -1.18 -8.87 -8.86
N SER A 277 -1.20 -10.20 -8.75
CA SER A 277 -2.21 -11.03 -9.39
C SER A 277 -2.70 -12.13 -8.46
N ASP A 278 -4.02 -12.35 -8.48
CA ASP A 278 -4.69 -13.43 -7.77
C ASP A 278 -4.80 -14.72 -8.59
N ALA A 279 -4.31 -14.73 -9.85
CA ALA A 279 -4.45 -15.87 -10.76
C ALA A 279 -3.81 -17.14 -10.19
N THR A 280 -4.61 -18.19 -9.98
CA THR A 280 -4.21 -19.46 -9.34
C THR A 280 -4.34 -20.62 -10.32
N GLY A 281 -3.89 -21.80 -9.90
CA GLY A 281 -4.16 -23.06 -10.58
C GLY A 281 -3.00 -23.51 -11.45
N LYS A 282 -3.30 -24.23 -12.54
CA LYS A 282 -2.25 -24.79 -13.41
C LYS A 282 -1.48 -23.66 -14.11
N PRO A 283 -0.16 -23.80 -14.34
CA PRO A 283 0.71 -22.75 -14.90
C PRO A 283 0.12 -22.04 -16.12
N LYS A 284 -0.34 -22.79 -17.12
CA LYS A 284 -0.93 -22.21 -18.33
C LYS A 284 -2.23 -21.43 -18.07
N GLY A 285 -3.10 -21.95 -17.20
CA GLY A 285 -4.37 -21.29 -16.85
C GLY A 285 -4.15 -20.04 -16.01
N ALA A 286 -3.27 -20.12 -15.01
CA ALA A 286 -2.87 -18.98 -14.20
C ALA A 286 -2.27 -17.87 -15.08
N LEU A 287 -1.43 -18.23 -16.06
CA LEU A 287 -0.86 -17.26 -17.00
C LEU A 287 -1.93 -16.60 -17.88
N ASP A 288 -2.85 -17.38 -18.45
CA ASP A 288 -3.92 -16.87 -19.31
C ASP A 288 -4.87 -15.93 -18.55
N ASP A 289 -5.19 -16.26 -17.30
CA ASP A 289 -6.03 -15.42 -16.43
C ASP A 289 -5.30 -14.15 -15.99
N ALA A 290 -4.06 -14.28 -15.54
CA ALA A 290 -3.20 -13.15 -15.18
C ALA A 290 -3.02 -12.18 -16.35
N PHE A 291 -2.80 -12.68 -17.56
CA PHE A 291 -2.65 -11.87 -18.76
C PHE A 291 -3.92 -11.08 -19.06
N ARG A 292 -5.10 -11.73 -18.99
CA ARG A 292 -6.39 -11.08 -19.23
C ARG A 292 -6.68 -9.98 -18.21
N ASP A 293 -6.33 -10.23 -16.95
CA ASP A 293 -6.59 -9.30 -15.85
C ASP A 293 -5.62 -8.13 -15.85
N PHE A 294 -4.34 -8.36 -16.14
CA PHE A 294 -3.34 -7.30 -16.26
C PHE A 294 -3.71 -6.27 -17.34
N TRP A 295 -4.13 -6.73 -18.53
CA TRP A 295 -4.54 -5.85 -19.63
C TRP A 295 -5.97 -5.29 -19.50
N ARG A 296 -6.58 -5.41 -18.32
CA ARG A 296 -7.89 -4.82 -18.04
C ARG A 296 -7.70 -3.37 -17.63
N VAL A 297 -8.28 -2.46 -18.39
CA VAL A 297 -8.21 -1.02 -18.12
C VAL A 297 -9.48 -0.58 -17.43
N ARG A 298 -9.32 0.08 -16.28
CA ARG A 298 -10.42 0.75 -15.58
C ARG A 298 -10.56 2.17 -16.11
N ILE A 299 -11.73 2.48 -16.66
CA ILE A 299 -12.11 3.80 -17.14
C ILE A 299 -13.10 4.41 -16.15
N ARG A 300 -12.74 5.57 -15.60
CA ARG A 300 -13.53 6.34 -14.65
C ARG A 300 -13.91 7.65 -15.31
N ALA A 301 -15.21 7.93 -15.37
CA ALA A 301 -15.75 9.19 -15.84
C ALA A 301 -15.77 10.18 -14.67
N ILE A 302 -15.08 11.31 -14.84
CA ILE A 302 -14.97 12.40 -13.86
C ILE A 302 -16.14 13.38 -14.03
#